data_AF-A0A1I3LGI5-F1
#
_entry.id   AF-A0A1I3LGI5-F1
#
_cell.length_a   1.000
_cell.length_b   1.000
_cell.length_c   1.000
_cell.angle_alpha   90.00
_cell.angle_beta   90.00
_cell.angle_gamma   90.00
#
_symmetry.space_group_name_H-M   'P 1'
#
loop_
_entity.id
_entity.type
_entity.pdbx_description
1 polymer ?
#
loop_
_entity_poly.entity_id
_entity_poly.type
_entity_poly.pdbx_seq_one_letter_code
_entity_poly.pdbx_strand_id
1 'polypeptide(L)' 'MDRTKHTTLGEWMDEKGETCASVAKRLGTTRATVSRWRAGVSFPRRDALDEIFKMTGGVVSADSFRSEAA' A
#
# COMPACT_ATOMS: atom_id res chain seq x y z
N MET A 1 16.03 2.26 18.66
CA MET A 1 16.22 3.05 17.43
C MET A 1 15.31 2.45 16.38
N ASP A 2 14.08 2.93 16.31
CA ASP A 2 13.14 2.49 15.26
C ASP A 2 13.67 3.02 13.94
N ARG A 3 14.26 2.11 13.16
CA ARG A 3 14.56 2.36 11.76
C ARG A 3 13.21 2.45 11.09
N THR A 4 12.81 3.66 10.69
CA THR A 4 11.64 3.91 9.84
C THR A 4 11.78 3.02 8.60
N LYS A 5 11.26 1.79 8.67
CA LYS A 5 11.24 0.89 7.52
C LYS A 5 10.13 1.42 6.62
N HIS A 6 10.53 1.97 5.49
CA HIS A 6 9.61 2.32 4.41
C HIS A 6 9.18 1.00 3.74
N THR A 7 8.26 0.27 4.37
CA THR A 7 7.73 -0.98 3.83
C THR A 7 6.81 -0.65 2.65
N THR A 8 6.93 -1.40 1.55
CA THR A 8 6.03 -1.24 0.42
C THR A 8 4.63 -1.78 0.75
N LEU A 9 3.61 -1.39 -0.03
CA LEU A 9 2.28 -1.99 0.13
C LEU A 9 2.33 -3.51 -0.07
N GLY A 10 3.14 -4.00 -1.02
CA GLY A 10 3.28 -5.41 -1.30
C GLY A 10 3.86 -6.20 -0.13
N GLU A 11 4.95 -5.71 0.45
CA GLU A 11 5.58 -6.33 1.62
C GLU A 11 4.64 -6.37 2.82
N TRP A 12 3.95 -5.27 3.13
CA TRP A 12 2.98 -5.23 4.22
C TRP A 12 1.84 -6.23 4.00
N MET A 13 1.36 -6.36 2.75
CA MET A 13 0.33 -7.33 2.40
C MET A 13 0.81 -8.75 2.60
N ASP A 14 2.03 -9.08 2.17
CA ASP A 14 2.59 -10.43 2.31
C ASP A 14 2.85 -10.78 3.78
N GLU A 15 3.37 -9.84 4.59
CA GLU A 15 3.56 -10.01 6.04
C GLU A 15 2.23 -10.23 6.79
N LYS A 16 1.16 -9.57 6.36
CA LYS A 16 -0.17 -9.68 6.97
C LYS A 16 -1.03 -10.80 6.37
N GLY A 17 -0.57 -11.47 5.31
CA GLY A 17 -1.37 -12.44 4.56
C GLY A 17 -2.60 -11.82 3.86
N GLU A 18 -2.55 -10.53 3.56
CA GLU A 18 -3.64 -9.79 2.94
C GLU A 18 -3.63 -9.98 1.42
N THR A 19 -4.81 -10.19 0.85
CA THR A 19 -4.98 -10.31 -0.60
C THR A 19 -5.38 -8.98 -1.22
N CYS A 20 -5.10 -8.79 -2.52
CA CYS A 20 -5.56 -7.59 -3.24
C CYS A 20 -7.08 -7.41 -3.17
N ALA A 21 -7.85 -8.50 -3.09
CA ALA A 21 -9.30 -8.43 -2.96
C ALA A 21 -9.75 -7.96 -1.57
N SER A 22 -9.10 -8.44 -0.50
CA SER A 22 -9.36 -8.01 0.88
C SER A 22 -9.06 -6.53 1.06
N VAL A 23 -7.87 -6.10 0.62
CA VAL A 23 -7.45 -4.69 0.68
C VAL A 23 -8.36 -3.81 -0.17
N ALA A 24 -8.73 -4.25 -1.38
CA ALA A 24 -9.66 -3.51 -2.23
C ALA A 24 -11.02 -3.30 -1.56
N LYS A 25 -11.55 -4.34 -0.90
CA LYS A 25 -12.81 -4.25 -0.16
C LYS A 25 -12.73 -3.26 1.00
N ARG A 26 -11.61 -3.25 1.74
CA ARG A 26 -11.39 -2.29 2.84
C ARG A 26 -11.26 -0.85 2.35
N LEU A 27 -10.58 -0.65 1.24
CA LEU A 27 -10.32 0.68 0.66
C LEU A 27 -11.45 1.17 -0.27
N GLY A 28 -12.52 0.40 -0.46
CA GLY A 28 -13.62 0.77 -1.36
C GLY A 28 -13.19 0.90 -2.83
N THR A 29 -12.19 0.13 -3.27
CA THR A 29 -11.64 0.18 -4.63
C THR A 29 -11.69 -1.20 -5.31
N THR A 30 -11.09 -1.31 -6.50
CA THR A 30 -11.04 -2.58 -7.24
C THR A 30 -9.78 -3.38 -6.94
N ARG A 31 -9.86 -4.72 -7.04
CA ARG A 31 -8.71 -5.62 -6.95
C ARG A 31 -7.59 -5.23 -7.93
N ALA A 32 -7.97 -4.82 -9.16
CA ALA A 32 -7.03 -4.43 -10.19
C ALA A 32 -6.27 -3.16 -9.80
N THR A 33 -6.95 -2.19 -9.17
CA THR A 33 -6.32 -0.97 -8.65
C THR A 33 -5.25 -1.32 -7.61
N VAL A 34 -5.59 -2.13 -6.60
CA VAL A 34 -4.63 -2.56 -5.57
C VAL A 34 -3.46 -3.36 -6.18
N SER A 35 -3.71 -4.20 -7.17
CA SER A 35 -2.64 -4.95 -7.86
C SER A 35 -1.65 -4.02 -8.55
N ARG A 36 -2.10 -2.91 -9.16
CA ARG A 36 -1.21 -1.93 -9.79
C ARG A 36 -0.40 -1.14 -8.76
N TRP A 37 -1.00 -0.82 -7.62
CA TRP A 37 -0.29 -0.19 -6.49
C TRP A 37 0.78 -1.10 -5.92
N ARG A 38 0.45 -2.39 -5.72
CA ARG A 38 1.40 -3.41 -5.25
C ARG A 38 2.58 -3.59 -6.20
N ALA A 39 2.36 -3.45 -7.50
CA ALA A 39 3.39 -3.62 -8.53
C ALA A 39 4.13 -2.30 -8.88
N GLY A 40 3.88 -1.20 -8.16
CA GLY A 40 4.48 0.11 -8.45
C GLY A 40 4.00 0.78 -9.76
N VAL A 41 3.10 0.14 -10.52
CA VAL A 41 2.63 0.60 -11.85
C VAL A 41 1.80 1.89 -11.77
N SER A 42 1.17 2.15 -10.63
CA SER A 42 0.37 3.37 -10.45
C SER A 42 0.46 3.88 -9.02
N PHE A 43 0.34 5.20 -8.89
CA PHE A 43 0.35 5.87 -7.60
C PHE A 43 -1.08 6.01 -7.05
N PRO A 44 -1.36 5.67 -5.79
CA PRO A 44 -2.68 5.87 -5.20
C PRO A 44 -3.04 7.35 -5.11
N ARG A 45 -4.33 7.67 -5.21
CA ARG A 45 -4.82 9.04 -4.96
C ARG A 45 -4.74 9.36 -3.46
N ARG A 46 -4.85 10.65 -3.13
CA ARG A 46 -4.68 11.14 -1.75
C ARG A 46 -5.62 10.49 -0.73
N ASP A 47 -6.88 10.32 -1.10
CA ASP A 47 -7.88 9.60 -0.31
C ASP A 47 -7.47 8.15 -0.03
N ALA A 48 -7.02 7.43 -1.06
CA ALA A 48 -6.52 6.06 -0.91
C ALA A 48 -5.23 6.01 -0.07
N LEU A 49 -4.33 6.98 -0.21
CA LEU A 49 -3.12 7.08 0.61
C LEU A 49 -3.45 7.30 2.08
N ASP A 50 -4.41 8.17 2.39
CA ASP A 50 -4.83 8.43 3.77
C ASP A 50 -5.42 7.15 4.40
N GLU A 51 -6.24 6.41 3.65
CA GLU A 51 -6.80 5.14 4.13
C GLU A 51 -5.76 4.03 4.25
N ILE A 52 -4.81 3.93 3.30
CA ILE A 52 -3.68 3.00 3.40
C ILE A 52 -2.82 3.34 4.62
N PHE A 53 -2.52 4.61 4.85
CA PHE A 53 -1.73 5.06 5.99
C PHE A 53 -2.42 4.70 7.32
N LYS A 54 -3.73 4.96 7.43
CA LYS A 54 -4.51 4.57 8.62
C LYS A 54 -4.56 3.05 8.82
N MET A 55 -4.89 2.30 7.77
CA MET A 55 -5.03 0.84 7.83
C MET A 55 -3.73 0.14 8.20
N THR A 56 -2.60 0.66 7.72
CA THR A 56 -1.27 0.08 7.95
C THR A 56 -0.60 0.61 9.24
N GLY A 57 -1.24 1.52 9.98
CA GLY A 57 -0.67 2.12 11.18
C GLY A 57 0.51 3.04 10.89
N GLY A 58 0.55 3.64 9.70
CA GLY A 58 1.60 4.55 9.26
C GLY A 58 2.85 3.88 8.70
N VAL A 59 2.87 2.56 8.58
CA VAL A 59 4.01 1.79 8.05
C VAL A 59 4.12 1.94 6.53
N VAL A 60 2.98 1.99 5.83
CA VAL A 60 2.94 2.28 4.39
C VAL A 60 2.50 3.74 4.20
N SER A 61 3.35 4.53 3.56
CA SER A 61 3.12 5.95 3.31
C SER A 61 3.27 6.30 1.83
N ALA A 62 2.97 7.55 1.46
CA ALA A 62 3.20 8.04 0.10
C ALA A 62 4.64 7.84 -0.39
N ASP A 63 5.60 7.81 0.53
CA ASP A 63 7.00 7.57 0.23
C ASP A 63 7.28 6.11 -0.18
N SER A 64 6.56 5.16 0.42
CA SER A 64 6.63 3.74 0.07
C SER A 64 6.27 3.44 -1.39
N PHE A 65 5.54 4.34 -2.06
CA PHE A 65 5.17 4.22 -3.48
C PHE A 65 6.11 4.98 -4.42
N ARG A 66 7.05 5.78 -3.91
CA ARG A 66 8.02 6.55 -4.71
C ARG A 66 9.29 5.76 -5.04
N SER A 67 9.60 4.70 -4.30
CA SER A 67 10.92 4.05 -4.31
C SER A 67 11.10 2.87 -5.27
N GLU A 68 10.10 2.50 -6.09
CA GLU A 68 10.21 1.39 -7.06
C GLU A 68 9.96 1.86 -8.51
N ALA A 69 10.65 2.94 -8.91
CA ALA A 69 10.81 3.31 -10.31
C ALA A 69 12.31 3.42 -10.62
N ALA A 70 12.98 2.29 -10.72
CA ALA A 70 14.35 2.17 -11.26
C ALA A 70 14.39 1.01 -12.26
#